data_AF-A0A9Q3J000-F1
#
_entry.id   AF-A0A9Q3J000-F1
#
_cell.length_a   1.000
_cell.length_b   1.000
_cell.length_c   1.000
_cell.angle_alpha   90.00
_cell.angle_beta   90.00
_cell.angle_gamma   90.00
#
_symmetry.space_group_name_H-M   'P 1'
#
loop_
_entity.id
_entity.type
_entity.pdbx_description
1 polymer ?
#
loop_
_entity_poly.entity_id
_entity_poly.type
_entity_poly.pdbx_seq_one_letter_code
_entity_poly.pdbx_strand_id
1 'polypeptide(L)'
;MSQLASNNVLQAPIYLPCGLIPAPNQPNTSTINNILKPLVDELLKLDQTINIQTFQIPNGRNIRIILAALIGDIVATHKVSGFASPSAHRPCSWCEVIRKDLDKVMIGKKRNKHDTPGLSVIWCNEKAIRQRKILVKKTGVRWSELNRLP
;
A
#
# COMPACT_ATOMS: atom_id res chain seq x y z
N MET A 1 -9.37 -14.40 43.00
CA MET A 1 -8.69 -13.11 42.74
C MET A 1 -7.21 -13.45 42.64
N SER A 2 -6.51 -13.38 41.52
CA SER A 2 -6.56 -12.45 40.40
C SER A 2 -6.02 -13.15 39.15
N GLN A 3 -6.61 -12.82 38.00
CA GLN A 3 -6.24 -13.34 36.68
C GLN A 3 -4.83 -12.87 36.32
N LEU A 4 -3.99 -13.82 35.86
CA LEU A 4 -2.77 -13.53 35.10
C LEU A 4 -3.20 -12.81 33.82
N ALA A 5 -3.09 -11.49 33.82
CA ALA A 5 -3.19 -10.69 32.62
C ALA A 5 -2.07 -11.13 31.67
N SER A 6 -2.49 -11.71 30.54
CA SER A 6 -1.65 -11.93 29.36
C SER A 6 -1.16 -10.58 28.87
N ASN A 7 -0.07 -10.10 29.46
CA ASN A 7 0.61 -8.89 29.03
C ASN A 7 1.36 -9.26 27.75
N ASN A 8 0.86 -8.76 26.62
CA ASN A 8 1.57 -8.72 25.34
C ASN A 8 2.81 -7.81 25.46
N VAL A 9 3.81 -8.25 26.22
CA VAL A 9 5.11 -7.58 26.33
C VAL A 9 5.93 -8.02 25.13
N LEU A 10 5.82 -7.26 24.04
CA LEU A 10 6.77 -7.38 22.93
C LEU A 10 8.07 -6.72 23.39
N GLN A 11 9.01 -7.51 23.92
CA GLN A 11 10.43 -7.15 23.93
C GLN A 11 10.92 -7.16 22.48
N ALA A 12 10.65 -6.09 21.74
CA ALA A 12 11.02 -5.98 20.35
C ALA A 12 12.35 -5.20 20.23
N PRO A 13 13.48 -5.83 19.86
CA PRO A 13 14.49 -5.11 19.09
C PRO A 13 13.79 -4.43 17.91
N ILE A 14 14.20 -3.22 17.54
CA ILE A 14 13.61 -2.43 16.45
C ILE A 14 13.41 -3.34 15.23
N TYR A 15 12.16 -3.78 15.02
CA TYR A 15 11.81 -4.71 13.95
C TYR A 15 11.71 -3.91 12.66
N LEU A 16 12.72 -4.04 11.80
CA LEU A 16 12.68 -3.53 10.44
C LEU A 16 12.13 -4.65 9.55
N PRO A 17 10.83 -4.63 9.20
CA PRO A 17 10.30 -5.62 8.27
C PRO A 17 11.02 -5.48 6.92
N CYS A 18 11.80 -6.50 6.57
CA CYS A 18 12.50 -6.59 5.29
C CYS A 18 11.86 -7.70 4.45
N GLY A 19 11.39 -7.36 3.26
CA GLY A 19 10.84 -8.31 2.31
C GLY A 19 11.68 -8.36 1.03
N LEU A 20 12.06 -9.56 0.61
CA LEU A 20 12.74 -9.78 -0.67
C LEU A 20 11.72 -10.30 -1.69
N ILE A 21 11.58 -9.61 -2.81
CA ILE A 21 10.82 -10.12 -3.95
C ILE A 21 11.77 -11.04 -4.74
N PRO A 22 11.47 -12.35 -4.86
CA PRO A 22 12.36 -13.27 -5.53
C PRO A 22 12.52 -12.92 -7.01
N ALA A 23 13.77 -12.93 -7.49
CA ALA A 23 14.12 -12.92 -8.91
C ALA A 23 13.61 -14.23 -9.59
N PRO A 24 13.45 -14.31 -10.92
CA PRO A 24 13.88 -13.35 -11.95
C PRO A 24 12.78 -12.41 -12.46
N ASN A 25 11.51 -12.71 -12.19
CA ASN A 25 10.38 -12.02 -12.82
C ASN A 25 9.70 -11.05 -11.87
N GLN A 26 9.33 -9.89 -12.40
CA GLN A 26 8.56 -8.92 -11.63
C GLN A 26 7.19 -9.51 -11.25
N PRO A 27 6.72 -9.36 -9.99
CA PRO A 27 5.45 -9.92 -9.56
C PRO A 27 4.29 -9.36 -10.38
N ASN A 28 3.31 -10.23 -10.63
CA ASN A 28 2.04 -9.80 -11.21
C ASN A 28 1.16 -9.11 -10.15
N THR A 29 0.02 -8.58 -10.57
CA THR A 29 -0.94 -7.87 -9.73
C THR A 29 -1.38 -8.63 -8.48
N SER A 30 -1.62 -9.94 -8.59
CA SER A 30 -2.05 -10.74 -7.44
C SER A 30 -0.88 -11.08 -6.54
N THR A 31 0.27 -11.44 -7.12
CA THR A 31 1.49 -11.78 -6.38
C THR A 31 1.98 -10.61 -5.54
N ILE A 32 2.01 -9.38 -6.08
CA ILE A 32 2.46 -8.22 -5.30
C ILE A 32 1.56 -7.97 -4.09
N ASN A 33 0.24 -8.13 -4.24
CA ASN A 33 -0.69 -7.97 -3.11
C ASN A 33 -0.48 -9.07 -2.07
N ASN A 34 -0.24 -10.32 -2.48
CA ASN A 34 0.07 -11.41 -1.56
C ASN A 34 1.37 -11.15 -0.77
N ILE A 35 2.39 -10.56 -1.42
CA ILE A 35 3.65 -10.18 -0.77
C ILE A 35 3.45 -9.02 0.20
N LEU A 36 2.66 -8.01 -0.17
CA LEU A 36 2.40 -6.83 0.66
C LEU A 36 1.49 -7.13 1.85
N LYS A 37 0.62 -8.15 1.75
CA LYS A 37 -0.36 -8.50 2.79
C LYS A 37 0.24 -8.64 4.20
N PRO A 38 1.26 -9.48 4.46
CA PRO A 38 1.84 -9.62 5.80
C PRO A 38 2.43 -8.30 6.31
N LEU A 39 3.10 -7.53 5.45
CA LEU A 39 3.66 -6.21 5.81
C LEU A 39 2.56 -5.23 6.22
N VAL A 40 1.47 -5.18 5.46
CA VAL A 40 0.30 -4.32 5.77
C VAL A 40 -0.40 -4.79 7.05
N ASP A 41 -0.52 -6.11 7.26
CA ASP A 41 -1.11 -6.66 8.49
C ASP A 41 -0.29 -6.29 9.74
N GLU A 42 1.05 -6.24 9.63
CA GLU A 42 1.93 -5.73 10.69
C GLU A 42 1.78 -4.21 10.88
N LEU A 43 1.81 -3.43 9.80
CA LEU A 43 1.64 -1.97 9.86
C LEU A 43 0.30 -1.57 10.49
N LEU A 44 -0.79 -2.29 10.22
CA LEU A 44 -2.08 -2.06 10.86
C LEU A 44 -2.06 -2.29 12.38
N LYS A 45 -1.27 -3.27 12.85
CA LYS A 45 -1.07 -3.48 14.29
C LYS A 45 -0.22 -2.36 14.90
N LEU A 46 0.80 -1.91 14.18
CA LEU A 46 1.72 -0.87 14.66
C LEU A 46 1.17 0.55 14.53
N ASP A 47 0.13 0.74 13.72
CA ASP A 47 -0.64 1.99 13.68
C ASP A 47 -1.47 2.18 14.95
N GLN A 48 -1.73 1.09 15.70
CA GLN A 48 -2.21 1.18 17.06
C GLN A 48 -1.05 1.56 17.99
N THR A 49 -1.35 2.26 19.07
CA THR A 49 -0.31 2.61 20.06
C THR A 49 0.18 1.34 20.74
N ILE A 50 1.46 1.05 20.62
CA ILE A 50 2.13 -0.07 21.31
C ILE A 50 3.08 0.47 22.37
N ASN A 51 3.17 -0.21 23.51
CA ASN A 51 4.14 0.14 24.55
C ASN A 51 5.41 -0.69 24.37
N ILE A 52 6.54 -0.03 24.08
CA ILE A 52 7.85 -0.68 23.98
C ILE A 52 8.67 -0.37 25.23
N GLN A 53 9.04 -1.42 25.95
CA GLN A 53 9.97 -1.34 27.07
C GLN A 53 11.40 -1.49 26.58
N THR A 54 12.29 -0.63 27.08
CA THR A 54 13.73 -0.70 26.80
C THR A 54 14.49 -0.66 28.12
N PHE A 55 15.77 -1.07 28.11
CA PHE A 55 16.60 -1.01 29.31
C PHE A 55 16.65 0.41 29.93
N GLN A 56 16.68 1.45 29.09
CA GLN A 56 16.67 2.85 29.54
C GLN A 56 15.29 3.37 29.94
N ILE A 57 14.21 2.72 29.50
CA ILE A 57 12.83 3.12 29.78
C ILE A 57 12.04 1.90 30.29
N PRO A 58 12.20 1.52 31.57
CA PRO A 58 11.60 0.30 32.14
C PRO A 58 10.07 0.36 32.20
N ASN A 59 9.48 1.56 32.34
CA ASN A 59 8.03 1.75 32.26
C ASN A 59 7.48 1.68 30.83
N GLY A 60 8.38 1.64 29.84
CA GLY A 60 8.08 1.65 28.42
C GLY A 60 7.71 3.01 27.85
N ARG A 61 7.69 3.07 26.53
CA ARG A 61 7.27 4.24 25.75
C ARG A 61 6.20 3.81 24.76
N ASN A 62 5.10 4.53 24.79
CA ASN A 62 4.06 4.41 23.77
C ASN A 62 4.58 4.95 22.44
N ILE A 63 4.57 4.09 21.43
CA ILE A 63 4.92 4.44 20.06
C ILE A 63 3.79 4.05 19.11
N ARG A 64 3.74 4.76 17.98
CA ARG A 64 2.86 4.48 16.85
C ARG A 64 3.71 4.54 15.59
N ILE A 65 3.59 3.56 14.71
CA ILE A 65 4.34 3.48 13.46
C ILE A 65 3.35 3.56 12.31
N ILE A 66 3.62 4.50 11.39
CA ILE A 66 2.79 4.72 10.20
C ILE A 66 3.67 4.67 8.94
N LEU A 67 3.08 4.22 7.83
CA LEU A 67 3.74 4.29 6.52
C LEU A 67 3.68 5.72 5.99
N ALA A 68 4.81 6.43 5.97
CA ALA A 68 4.85 7.82 5.56
C ALA A 68 4.98 8.02 4.03
N ALA A 69 5.80 7.19 3.35
CA ALA A 69 6.10 7.38 1.94
C ALA A 69 6.41 6.06 1.23
N LEU A 70 6.09 6.02 -0.08
CA LEU A 70 6.56 4.99 -1.01
C LEU A 70 7.70 5.56 -1.83
N ILE A 71 8.91 5.04 -1.63
CA ILE A 71 10.12 5.49 -2.33
C ILE A 71 10.55 4.40 -3.29
N GLY A 72 10.74 4.76 -4.55
CA GLY A 72 11.19 3.85 -5.60
C GLY A 72 10.97 4.46 -6.98
N ASP A 73 11.38 3.74 -8.02
CA ASP A 73 11.06 4.14 -9.38
C ASP A 73 9.54 4.12 -9.64
N ILE A 74 9.11 4.78 -10.72
CA ILE A 74 7.69 4.91 -11.06
C ILE A 74 7.01 3.55 -11.32
N VAL A 75 7.75 2.55 -11.82
CA VAL A 75 7.20 1.23 -12.13
C VAL A 75 6.90 0.47 -10.84
N ALA A 76 7.86 0.44 -9.91
CA ALA A 76 7.76 -0.20 -8.61
C ALA A 76 6.68 0.48 -7.75
N THR A 77 6.73 1.80 -7.64
CA THR A 77 5.76 2.57 -6.84
C THR A 77 4.35 2.41 -7.37
N HIS A 78 4.11 2.47 -8.70
CA HIS A 78 2.78 2.23 -9.25
C HIS A 78 2.30 0.80 -9.01
N LYS A 79 3.20 -0.18 -9.14
CA LYS A 79 2.84 -1.59 -8.90
C LYS A 79 2.46 -1.85 -7.45
N VAL A 80 3.16 -1.24 -6.50
CA VAL A 80 2.91 -1.36 -5.05
C VAL A 80 1.69 -0.55 -4.62
N SER A 81 1.48 0.65 -5.15
CA SER A 81 0.33 1.52 -4.82
C SER A 81 -0.97 1.18 -5.56
N GLY A 82 -0.93 0.27 -6.54
CA GLY A 82 -2.12 -0.10 -7.32
C GLY A 82 -2.43 0.85 -8.47
N PHE A 83 -1.48 1.67 -8.90
CA PHE A 83 -1.60 2.44 -10.15
C PHE A 83 -1.20 1.60 -11.37
N ALA A 84 -1.71 2.02 -12.53
CA ALA A 84 -1.38 1.38 -13.80
C ALA A 84 0.08 1.66 -14.22
N SER A 85 0.59 0.81 -15.12
CA SER A 85 1.92 0.97 -15.71
C SER A 85 2.13 2.38 -16.27
N PRO A 86 3.37 2.93 -16.26
CA PRO A 86 3.72 4.15 -17.00
C PRO A 86 3.38 4.09 -18.49
N SER A 87 3.27 2.88 -19.07
CA SER A 87 2.85 2.65 -20.45
C SER A 87 1.33 2.55 -20.66
N ALA A 88 0.52 2.62 -19.59
CA ALA A 88 -0.93 2.45 -19.65
C ALA A 88 -1.65 3.68 -20.22
N HIS A 89 -2.95 3.54 -20.49
CA HIS A 89 -3.79 4.63 -20.99
C HIS A 89 -3.86 5.82 -20.03
N ARG A 90 -3.88 5.58 -18.72
CA ARG A 90 -3.82 6.58 -17.64
C ARG A 90 -2.64 6.29 -16.72
N PRO A 91 -1.43 6.78 -17.06
CA PRO A 91 -0.22 6.37 -16.38
C PRO A 91 0.05 7.16 -15.10
N CYS A 92 -0.39 8.42 -14.98
CA CYS A 92 -0.04 9.26 -13.83
C CYS A 92 -0.73 8.79 -12.54
N SER A 93 -0.02 8.84 -11.41
CA SER A 93 -0.56 8.59 -10.06
C SER A 93 -1.26 9.83 -9.46
N TRP A 94 -0.89 11.04 -9.91
CA TRP A 94 -1.39 12.31 -9.35
C TRP A 94 -2.56 12.94 -10.11
N CYS A 95 -2.68 12.68 -11.41
CA CYS A 95 -3.73 13.27 -12.23
C CYS A 95 -4.33 12.27 -13.21
N GLU A 96 -5.46 12.65 -13.80
CA GLU A 96 -6.20 11.89 -14.80
C GLU A 96 -5.75 12.25 -16.23
N VAL A 97 -4.46 12.47 -16.45
CA VAL A 97 -3.92 12.62 -17.81
C VAL A 97 -4.02 11.29 -18.57
N ILE A 98 -4.33 11.36 -19.86
CA ILE A 98 -4.24 10.19 -20.75
C ILE A 98 -2.89 10.18 -21.46
N ARG A 99 -2.39 8.99 -21.79
CA ARG A 99 -1.07 8.81 -22.43
C ARG A 99 -0.91 9.65 -23.70
N LYS A 100 -1.99 9.84 -24.47
CA LYS A 100 -2.00 10.66 -25.70
C LYS A 100 -1.71 12.15 -25.45
N ASP A 101 -1.94 12.63 -24.24
CA ASP A 101 -1.78 14.04 -23.87
C ASP A 101 -0.51 14.30 -23.05
N LEU A 102 0.33 13.29 -22.81
CA LEU A 102 1.56 13.44 -22.02
C LEU A 102 2.54 14.42 -22.66
N ASP A 103 2.62 14.43 -23.99
CA ASP A 103 3.54 15.30 -24.75
C ASP A 103 3.19 16.78 -24.62
N LYS A 104 1.99 17.10 -24.12
CA LYS A 104 1.58 18.48 -23.84
C LYS A 104 2.24 19.05 -22.59
N VAL A 105 2.84 18.19 -21.74
CA VAL A 105 3.50 18.58 -20.47
C VAL A 105 2.56 19.39 -19.56
N MET A 106 1.27 19.04 -19.58
CA MET A 106 0.24 19.69 -18.76
C MET A 106 -0.27 18.72 -17.69
N ILE A 107 -0.50 19.25 -16.49
CA ILE A 107 -1.14 18.48 -15.42
C ILE A 107 -2.63 18.38 -15.74
N GLY A 108 -3.13 17.16 -15.90
CA GLY A 108 -4.56 16.91 -16.08
C GLY A 108 -5.36 17.19 -14.80
N LYS A 109 -6.66 16.85 -14.81
CA LYS A 109 -7.49 16.91 -13.61
C LYS A 109 -6.82 16.13 -12.47
N LYS A 110 -6.54 16.78 -11.34
CA LYS A 110 -5.93 16.13 -10.16
C LYS A 110 -6.83 15.00 -9.68
N ARG A 111 -6.22 13.86 -9.32
CA ARG A 111 -6.95 12.77 -8.69
C ARG A 111 -7.39 13.19 -7.30
N ASN A 112 -8.61 12.82 -6.95
CA ASN A 112 -9.14 13.03 -5.61
C ASN A 112 -8.67 11.93 -4.67
N LYS A 113 -8.25 12.32 -3.46
CA LYS A 113 -7.83 11.42 -2.39
C LYS A 113 -8.96 10.47 -1.96
N HIS A 114 -10.22 10.88 -2.10
CA HIS A 114 -11.38 10.07 -1.72
C HIS A 114 -11.88 9.16 -2.85
N ASP A 115 -11.84 9.63 -4.10
CA ASP A 115 -12.36 8.85 -5.23
C ASP A 115 -11.43 7.69 -5.60
N THR A 116 -10.11 7.89 -5.47
CA THR A 116 -9.11 6.88 -5.88
C THR A 116 -9.23 5.59 -5.07
N PRO A 117 -9.34 5.61 -3.72
CA PRO A 117 -9.64 4.42 -2.93
C PRO A 117 -10.97 3.77 -3.33
N GLY A 118 -12.02 4.55 -3.58
CA GLY A 118 -13.33 4.02 -4.02
C GLY A 118 -13.23 3.24 -5.33
N LEU A 119 -12.50 3.75 -6.32
CA LEU A 119 -12.23 3.05 -7.58
C LEU A 119 -11.42 1.76 -7.36
N SER A 120 -10.50 1.75 -6.39
CA SER A 120 -9.73 0.55 -6.06
C SER A 120 -10.61 -0.54 -5.44
N VAL A 121 -11.59 -0.17 -4.62
CA VAL A 121 -12.57 -1.08 -4.00
C VAL A 121 -13.49 -1.67 -5.07
N ILE A 122 -13.98 -0.83 -6.00
CA ILE A 122 -14.78 -1.30 -7.14
C ILE A 122 -14.01 -2.35 -7.94
N TRP A 123 -12.71 -2.11 -8.20
CA TRP A 123 -11.85 -3.09 -8.87
C TRP A 123 -11.68 -4.39 -8.07
N CYS A 124 -11.53 -4.28 -6.74
CA CYS A 124 -11.37 -5.43 -5.85
C CYS A 124 -12.60 -6.33 -5.86
N ASN A 125 -13.79 -5.73 -5.79
CA ASN A 125 -15.07 -6.43 -5.72
C ASN A 125 -15.54 -7.00 -7.08
N GLU A 126 -15.00 -6.48 -8.20
CA GLU A 126 -15.25 -7.04 -9.52
C GLU A 126 -14.70 -8.47 -9.62
N LYS A 127 -15.54 -9.44 -10.03
CA LYS A 127 -15.16 -10.86 -10.14
C LYS A 127 -14.60 -11.19 -11.52
N ALA A 128 -15.04 -10.51 -12.57
CA ALA A 128 -14.64 -10.79 -13.93
C ALA A 128 -13.28 -10.15 -14.26
N ILE A 129 -12.28 -10.99 -14.58
CA ILE A 129 -10.93 -10.54 -14.97
C ILE A 129 -10.97 -9.56 -16.16
N ARG A 130 -11.88 -9.79 -17.12
CA ARG A 130 -12.08 -8.88 -18.26
C ARG A 130 -12.54 -7.49 -17.80
N GLN A 131 -13.49 -7.42 -16.87
CA GLN A 131 -13.99 -6.15 -16.34
C GLN A 131 -12.94 -5.44 -15.51
N ARG A 132 -12.15 -6.17 -14.70
CA ARG A 132 -10.97 -5.61 -14.00
C ARG A 132 -9.98 -4.95 -14.96
N LYS A 133 -9.70 -5.55 -16.12
CA LYS A 133 -8.83 -4.95 -17.15
C LYS A 133 -9.44 -3.67 -17.73
N ILE A 134 -10.74 -3.66 -17.98
CA ILE A 134 -11.48 -2.48 -18.47
C ILE A 134 -11.45 -1.34 -17.45
N LEU A 135 -11.71 -1.65 -16.18
CA LEU A 135 -11.64 -0.68 -15.07
C LEU A 135 -10.25 -0.03 -15.00
N VAL A 136 -9.18 -0.83 -14.96
CA VAL A 136 -7.80 -0.28 -14.92
C VAL A 136 -7.50 0.57 -16.15
N LYS A 137 -7.95 0.16 -17.34
CA LYS A 137 -7.75 0.97 -18.56
C LYS A 137 -8.48 2.32 -18.46
N LYS A 138 -9.69 2.32 -17.88
CA LYS A 138 -10.55 3.51 -17.74
C LYS A 138 -10.06 4.46 -16.64
N THR A 139 -9.63 3.94 -15.50
CA THR A 139 -9.33 4.73 -14.30
C THR A 139 -7.83 4.90 -14.03
N GLY A 140 -7.02 3.93 -14.48
CA GLY A 140 -5.60 3.83 -14.14
C GLY A 140 -5.35 3.29 -12.72
N VAL A 141 -6.35 2.71 -12.06
CA VAL A 141 -6.33 2.30 -10.66
C VAL A 141 -6.81 0.86 -10.50
N ARG A 142 -6.18 0.10 -9.59
CA ARG A 142 -6.57 -1.22 -9.09
C ARG A 142 -6.36 -1.31 -7.58
N TRP A 143 -6.78 -2.43 -6.99
CA TRP A 143 -6.50 -2.72 -5.59
C TRP A 143 -5.02 -2.96 -5.32
N SER A 144 -4.55 -2.35 -4.22
CA SER A 144 -3.33 -2.67 -3.50
C SER A 144 -3.69 -2.95 -2.04
N GLU A 145 -2.96 -3.85 -1.39
CA GLU A 145 -3.08 -4.03 0.07
C GLU A 145 -2.84 -2.73 0.85
N LEU A 146 -2.05 -1.79 0.31
CA LEU A 146 -1.83 -0.49 0.94
C LEU A 146 -3.11 0.33 1.11
N ASN A 147 -4.17 0.06 0.33
CA ASN A 147 -5.47 0.72 0.48
C ASN A 147 -6.20 0.34 1.78
N ARG A 148 -5.68 -0.63 2.55
CA ARG A 148 -6.21 -0.99 3.87
C ARG A 148 -5.69 -0.08 4.98
N LEU A 149 -4.58 0.63 4.73
CA LEU A 149 -4.00 1.57 5.70
C LEU A 149 -4.89 2.83 5.77
N PRO A 150 -5.00 3.46 6.96
CA PRO A 150 -5.79 4.67 7.15
C PRO A 150 -5.21 5.94 6.50
#